data_AF-A0A0L0FH27-F1
#
_entry.id   AF-A0A0L0FH27-F1
#
_cell.length_a   1.000
_cell.length_b   1.000
_cell.length_c   1.000
_cell.angle_alpha   90.00
_cell.angle_beta   90.00
_cell.angle_gamma   90.00
#
_symmetry.space_group_name_H-M   'P 1'
#
loop_
_entity.id
_entity.type
_entity.pdbx_description
1 polymer ?
#
loop_
_entity_poly.entity_id
_entity_poly.type
_entity_poly.pdbx_seq_one_letter_code
_entity_poly.pdbx_strand_id
1 'polypeptide(L)'
;MTQSIPLAPALGLVAAGMAIATVLRKLYEAAQGVAENIYETNSLVNQYLVFHYGKPSEVCNHETGPKGALDFPVRVAAECWNAEAGKSNCSRALDIGCAVGRSSFELARHFEDVVGIDFSQHFIDVANDIKEHGMSSFG
;
A
#
# COMPACT_ATOMS: atom_id res chain seq x y z
N MET A 1 23.96 12.82 66.88
CA MET A 1 24.69 13.01 65.62
C MET A 1 23.96 12.25 64.53
N THR A 2 23.16 12.94 63.72
CA THR A 2 22.55 12.39 62.50
C THR A 2 22.72 13.45 61.43
N GLN A 3 23.76 13.33 60.60
CA GLN A 3 23.93 14.17 59.42
C GLN A 3 22.96 13.70 58.34
N SER A 4 22.11 14.61 57.87
CA SER A 4 21.22 14.42 56.74
C SER A 4 22.01 14.44 55.43
N ILE A 5 21.85 13.40 54.62
CA ILE A 5 22.40 13.30 53.26
C ILE A 5 21.55 14.21 52.35
N PRO A 6 22.14 15.07 51.49
CA PRO A 6 21.36 15.94 50.62
C PRO A 6 20.71 15.16 49.48
N LEU A 7 19.38 15.20 49.41
CA LEU A 7 18.51 14.59 48.38
C LEU A 7 18.56 15.33 47.01
N ALA A 8 19.61 16.10 46.74
CA ALA A 8 19.71 16.97 45.57
C ALA A 8 20.32 16.34 44.29
N PRO A 9 21.21 15.33 44.32
CA PRO A 9 21.91 14.90 43.09
C PRO A 9 21.06 13.98 42.18
N ALA A 10 19.97 13.39 42.68
CA ALA A 10 19.16 12.44 41.91
C ALA A 10 18.20 13.12 40.91
N LEU A 11 17.69 14.32 41.21
CA LEU A 11 16.69 14.99 40.38
C LEU A 11 17.26 15.51 39.03
N GLY A 12 18.52 15.98 39.04
CA GLY A 12 19.20 16.48 37.85
C GLY A 12 19.53 15.39 36.82
N LEU A 13 19.81 14.17 37.29
CA LEU A 13 20.13 13.03 36.42
C LEU A 13 18.90 12.54 35.63
N VAL A 14 17.73 12.54 36.28
CA VAL A 14 16.45 12.15 35.65
C VAL A 14 16.01 13.16 34.60
N ALA A 15 16.14 14.46 34.88
CA ALA A 15 15.79 15.52 33.92
C ALA A 15 16.69 15.49 32.66
N ALA A 16 17.99 15.26 32.83
CA ALA A 16 18.92 15.10 31.71
C ALA A 16 18.61 13.84 30.87
N GLY A 17 18.25 12.72 31.53
CA GLY A 17 17.83 11.49 30.86
C GLY A 17 16.56 11.66 30.02
N MET A 18 15.56 12.39 30.54
CA MET A 18 14.32 12.70 29.81
C MET A 18 14.57 13.63 28.61
N ALA A 19 15.45 14.61 28.74
CA ALA A 19 15.84 15.49 27.64
C ALA A 19 16.55 14.70 26.52
N ILE A 20 17.50 13.84 26.89
CA ILE A 20 18.20 12.96 25.95
C ILE A 20 17.21 12.01 25.27
N ALA A 21 16.31 11.36 26.00
CA ALA A 21 15.29 10.49 25.43
C ALA A 21 14.35 11.22 24.47
N THR A 22 13.97 12.47 24.78
CA THR A 22 13.12 13.29 23.91
C THR A 22 13.84 13.71 22.64
N VAL A 23 15.12 14.08 22.74
CA VAL A 23 15.96 14.41 21.57
C VAL A 23 16.19 13.17 20.71
N LEU A 24 16.56 12.03 21.31
CA LEU A 24 16.73 10.76 20.60
C LEU A 24 15.42 10.32 19.92
N ARG A 25 14.26 10.50 20.58
CA ARG A 25 12.96 10.22 19.97
C ARG A 25 12.68 11.12 18.77
N LYS A 26 12.90 12.44 18.89
CA LYS A 26 12.74 13.37 17.76
C LYS A 26 13.69 13.07 16.61
N LEU A 27 14.93 12.69 16.92
CA LEU A 27 15.91 12.29 15.91
C LEU A 27 15.52 10.96 15.25
N TYR A 28 14.98 10.01 16.01
CA TYR A 28 14.48 8.73 15.49
C TYR A 28 13.23 8.92 14.63
N GLU A 29 12.27 9.74 15.06
CA GLU A 29 11.07 10.11 14.30
C GLU A 29 11.44 10.86 13.01
N ALA A 30 12.40 11.80 13.09
CA ALA A 30 12.91 12.50 11.91
C ALA A 30 13.67 11.57 10.95
N ALA A 31 14.44 10.61 11.47
CA ALA A 31 15.13 9.63 10.64
C ALA A 31 14.17 8.59 10.01
N GLN A 32 13.10 8.23 10.70
CA GLN A 32 12.02 7.39 10.19
C GLN A 32 11.19 8.11 9.12
N GLY A 33 11.01 9.42 9.24
CA GLY A 33 10.31 10.27 8.26
C GLY A 33 11.04 10.46 6.92
N VAL A 34 12.25 9.90 6.75
CA VAL A 34 13.06 10.04 5.52
C VAL A 34 13.01 8.77 4.64
N ALA A 35 12.39 7.69 5.10
CA ALA A 35 11.96 6.61 4.21
C ALA A 35 10.53 6.90 3.73
N GLU A 36 10.38 7.92 2.87
CA GLU A 36 9.10 8.23 2.24
C GLU A 36 8.61 6.95 1.53
N ASN A 37 7.44 6.44 1.95
CA ASN A 37 6.90 5.21 1.38
C ASN A 37 6.66 5.46 -0.11
N ILE A 38 7.44 4.81 -0.97
CA ILE A 38 7.38 5.00 -2.43
C ILE A 38 5.97 4.75 -2.99
N TYR A 39 5.18 3.91 -2.31
CA TYR A 39 3.81 3.57 -2.68
C TYR A 39 2.81 4.71 -2.42
N GLU A 40 3.16 5.68 -1.59
CA GLU A 40 2.32 6.87 -1.33
C GLU A 40 2.56 7.99 -2.35
N THR A 41 3.53 7.85 -3.27
CA THR A 41 3.85 8.91 -4.22
C THR A 41 2.88 8.94 -5.41
N ASN A 42 2.45 10.13 -5.84
CA ASN A 42 1.62 10.28 -7.06
C ASN A 42 2.27 9.63 -8.28
N SER A 43 3.60 9.69 -8.38
CA SER A 43 4.35 9.06 -9.48
C SER A 43 4.11 7.56 -9.54
N LEU A 44 4.15 6.85 -8.40
CA LEU A 44 3.95 5.40 -8.40
C LEU A 44 2.47 5.05 -8.60
N VAL A 45 1.54 5.82 -8.03
CA VAL A 45 0.10 5.70 -8.33
C VAL A 45 -0.17 5.80 -9.82
N ASN A 46 0.37 6.83 -10.49
CA ASN A 46 0.20 7.03 -11.93
C ASN A 46 0.81 5.86 -12.74
N GLN A 47 1.96 5.33 -12.33
CA GLN A 47 2.55 4.15 -12.98
C GLN A 47 1.64 2.91 -12.84
N TYR A 48 1.08 2.67 -11.66
CA TYR A 48 0.16 1.56 -11.45
C TYR A 48 -1.16 1.74 -12.20
N LEU A 49 -1.69 2.97 -12.29
CA LEU A 49 -2.86 3.28 -13.13
C LEU A 49 -2.59 2.94 -14.60
N VAL A 50 -1.42 3.30 -15.13
CA VAL A 50 -1.02 2.90 -16.49
C VAL A 50 -0.91 1.38 -16.59
N PHE A 51 -0.22 0.70 -15.68
CA PHE A 51 -0.07 -0.76 -15.72
C PHE A 51 -1.40 -1.52 -15.58
N HIS A 52 -2.37 -0.95 -14.86
CA HIS A 52 -3.64 -1.60 -14.56
C HIS A 52 -4.75 -1.26 -15.57
N TYR A 53 -4.76 -0.05 -16.14
CA TYR A 53 -5.86 0.45 -16.97
C TYR A 53 -5.42 1.09 -18.30
N GLY A 54 -4.12 1.30 -18.49
CA GLY A 54 -3.57 1.86 -19.72
C GLY A 54 -3.73 0.92 -20.91
N LYS A 55 -3.77 1.48 -22.11
CA LYS A 55 -3.76 0.71 -23.35
C LYS A 55 -2.43 -0.05 -23.50
N PRO A 56 -2.40 -1.17 -24.24
CA PRO A 56 -1.17 -1.88 -24.53
C PRO A 56 0.00 -1.02 -25.03
N SER A 57 -0.30 -0.02 -25.85
CA SER A 57 0.69 0.94 -26.38
C SER A 57 1.19 1.94 -25.34
N GLU A 58 0.40 2.24 -24.31
CA GLU A 58 0.76 3.13 -23.20
C GLU A 58 1.60 2.37 -22.15
N VAL A 59 1.26 1.11 -21.88
CA VAL A 59 1.99 0.22 -20.97
C VAL A 59 3.33 -0.24 -21.55
N CYS A 60 3.35 -0.59 -22.84
CA CYS A 60 4.53 -1.11 -23.51
C CYS A 60 4.65 -0.51 -24.92
N ASN A 61 5.24 0.68 -25.01
CA ASN A 61 5.40 1.43 -26.27
C ASN A 61 6.56 0.92 -27.16
N HIS A 62 7.44 0.06 -26.65
CA HIS A 62 8.53 -0.53 -27.43
C HIS A 62 8.08 -1.78 -28.17
N GLU A 63 8.43 -1.90 -29.45
CA GLU A 63 8.11 -3.09 -30.26
C GLU A 63 8.69 -4.37 -29.66
N THR A 64 9.93 -4.31 -29.19
CA THR A 64 10.66 -5.42 -28.54
C THR A 64 10.42 -5.51 -27.03
N GLY A 65 9.49 -4.72 -26.49
CA GLY A 65 9.17 -4.74 -25.06
C GLY A 65 8.43 -6.02 -24.64
N PRO A 66 8.32 -6.30 -23.33
CA PRO A 66 7.76 -7.54 -22.82
C PRO A 66 6.24 -7.58 -22.97
N LYS A 67 5.72 -7.86 -24.17
CA LYS A 67 4.28 -7.89 -24.44
C LYS A 67 3.50 -8.89 -23.58
N GLY A 68 4.18 -9.93 -23.08
CA GLY A 68 3.61 -10.87 -22.10
C GLY A 68 3.27 -10.23 -20.75
N ALA A 69 3.79 -9.05 -20.41
CA ALA A 69 3.47 -8.34 -19.17
C ALA A 69 2.18 -7.51 -19.25
N LEU A 70 1.65 -7.26 -20.45
CA LEU A 70 0.38 -6.54 -20.65
C LEU A 70 -0.77 -7.24 -19.94
N ASP A 71 -1.81 -6.54 -19.52
CA ASP A 71 -3.03 -7.15 -18.92
C ASP A 71 -2.77 -8.13 -17.76
N PHE A 72 -1.65 -7.98 -17.05
CA PHE A 72 -1.27 -8.90 -15.97
C PHE A 72 -2.36 -9.05 -14.89
N PRO A 73 -2.94 -7.97 -14.33
CA PRO A 73 -4.01 -8.08 -13.33
C PRO A 73 -5.24 -8.85 -13.84
N VAL A 74 -5.62 -8.63 -15.12
CA VAL A 74 -6.75 -9.30 -15.76
C VAL A 74 -6.50 -10.79 -15.88
N ARG A 75 -5.29 -11.18 -16.33
CA ARG A 75 -4.93 -12.60 -16.41
C ARG A 75 -4.86 -13.26 -15.05
N VAL A 76 -4.31 -12.60 -14.03
CA VAL A 76 -4.27 -13.15 -12.67
C VAL A 76 -5.69 -13.48 -12.18
N ALA A 77 -6.64 -12.57 -12.35
CA ALA A 77 -8.04 -12.81 -12.00
C ALA A 77 -8.66 -13.97 -12.81
N ALA A 78 -8.39 -14.05 -14.11
CA ALA A 78 -8.88 -15.12 -14.97
C ALA A 78 -8.32 -16.50 -14.57
N GLU A 79 -7.01 -16.59 -14.27
CA GLU A 79 -6.38 -17.83 -13.79
C GLU A 79 -6.96 -18.25 -12.44
N CYS A 80 -7.21 -17.29 -11.53
CA CYS A 80 -7.87 -17.56 -10.25
C CYS A 80 -9.28 -18.13 -10.45
N TRP A 81 -10.09 -17.52 -11.33
CA TRP A 81 -11.42 -18.04 -11.65
C TRP A 81 -11.36 -19.43 -12.30
N ASN A 82 -10.46 -19.64 -13.26
CA ASN A 82 -10.32 -20.92 -13.95
C ASN A 82 -9.93 -22.06 -13.00
N ALA A 83 -9.11 -21.77 -11.98
CA ALA A 83 -8.74 -22.75 -10.95
C ALA A 83 -9.91 -23.15 -10.04
N GLU A 84 -10.93 -22.29 -9.93
CA GLU A 84 -12.14 -22.50 -9.11
C GLU A 84 -13.36 -22.94 -9.93
N ALA A 85 -13.34 -22.75 -11.25
CA ALA A 85 -14.44 -23.10 -12.15
C ALA A 85 -14.84 -24.58 -12.00
N GLY A 86 -16.08 -24.80 -11.54
CA GLY A 86 -16.61 -26.15 -11.28
C GLY A 86 -16.61 -26.58 -9.80
N LYS A 87 -16.03 -25.77 -8.89
CA LYS A 87 -16.18 -25.95 -7.45
C LYS A 87 -17.42 -25.20 -6.98
N SER A 88 -18.38 -25.90 -6.37
CA SER A 88 -19.73 -25.37 -6.14
C SER A 88 -19.86 -24.28 -5.05
N ASN A 89 -18.78 -23.87 -4.38
CA ASN A 89 -18.89 -23.12 -3.11
C ASN A 89 -17.95 -21.91 -2.98
N CYS A 90 -17.34 -21.40 -4.07
CA CYS A 90 -16.42 -20.28 -3.99
C CYS A 90 -17.15 -18.96 -4.27
N SER A 91 -17.83 -18.40 -3.26
CA SER A 91 -18.57 -17.13 -3.39
C SER A 91 -17.73 -15.89 -3.09
N ARG A 92 -16.54 -16.05 -2.49
CA ARG A 92 -15.70 -14.94 -2.05
C ARG A 92 -14.25 -15.07 -2.49
N ALA A 93 -13.61 -13.94 -2.82
CA ALA A 93 -12.19 -13.87 -3.14
C ALA A 93 -11.45 -12.84 -2.27
N LEU A 94 -10.15 -13.07 -2.07
CA LEU A 94 -9.23 -12.16 -1.38
C LEU A 94 -8.07 -11.81 -2.32
N ASP A 95 -7.85 -10.53 -2.53
CA ASP A 95 -6.78 -9.98 -3.36
C ASP A 95 -5.77 -9.24 -2.47
N ILE A 96 -4.62 -9.86 -2.20
CA ILE A 96 -3.56 -9.33 -1.33
C ILE A 96 -2.54 -8.57 -2.18
N GLY A 97 -2.39 -7.27 -1.90
CA GLY A 97 -1.62 -6.36 -2.75
C GLY A 97 -2.46 -5.89 -3.94
N CYS A 98 -3.69 -5.44 -3.69
CA CYS A 98 -4.64 -5.10 -4.74
C CYS A 98 -4.25 -3.82 -5.51
N ALA A 99 -3.31 -3.02 -4.99
CA ALA A 99 -2.92 -1.72 -5.51
C ALA A 99 -4.16 -0.88 -5.90
N VAL A 100 -4.23 -0.35 -7.12
CA VAL A 100 -5.36 0.44 -7.63
C VAL A 100 -6.57 -0.41 -8.08
N GLY A 101 -6.68 -1.65 -7.60
CA GLY A 101 -7.92 -2.45 -7.60
C GLY A 101 -8.22 -3.31 -8.83
N ARG A 102 -7.36 -3.33 -9.87
CA ARG A 102 -7.74 -3.96 -11.15
C ARG A 102 -8.06 -5.45 -11.02
N SER A 103 -7.18 -6.24 -10.37
CA SER A 103 -7.43 -7.67 -10.15
C SER A 103 -8.72 -7.88 -9.34
N SER A 104 -8.90 -7.13 -8.26
CA SER A 104 -10.12 -7.15 -7.44
C SER A 104 -11.40 -6.91 -8.25
N PHE A 105 -11.39 -5.95 -9.18
CA PHE A 105 -12.57 -5.67 -10.02
C PHE A 105 -12.84 -6.75 -11.05
N GLU A 106 -11.80 -7.36 -11.61
CA GLU A 106 -11.97 -8.49 -12.53
C GLU A 106 -12.48 -9.74 -11.79
N LEU A 107 -12.00 -9.99 -10.56
CA LEU A 107 -12.53 -11.05 -9.69
C LEU A 107 -14.01 -10.81 -9.34
N ALA A 108 -14.41 -9.55 -9.07
CA ALA A 108 -15.79 -9.20 -8.72
C ALA A 108 -16.81 -9.48 -9.84
N ARG A 109 -16.36 -9.81 -11.05
CA ARG A 109 -17.22 -10.29 -12.15
C ARG A 109 -17.66 -11.74 -11.97
N HIS A 110 -16.97 -12.49 -11.12
CA HIS A 110 -17.13 -13.94 -10.95
C HIS A 110 -17.50 -14.35 -9.53
N PHE A 111 -17.04 -13.59 -8.53
CA PHE A 111 -17.32 -13.81 -7.11
C PHE A 111 -18.38 -12.84 -6.60
N GLU A 112 -19.17 -13.25 -5.61
CA GLU A 112 -20.22 -12.40 -5.01
C GLU A 112 -19.62 -11.28 -4.13
N ASP A 113 -18.50 -11.57 -3.48
CA ASP A 113 -17.80 -10.63 -2.60
C ASP A 113 -16.28 -10.73 -2.79
N VAL A 114 -15.62 -9.58 -2.90
CA VAL A 114 -14.17 -9.50 -3.10
C VAL A 114 -13.60 -8.50 -2.11
N VAL A 115 -12.62 -8.96 -1.33
CA VAL A 115 -11.86 -8.11 -0.41
C VAL A 115 -10.49 -7.86 -1.03
N GLY A 116 -10.22 -6.61 -1.41
CA GLY A 116 -8.89 -6.16 -1.81
C GLY A 116 -8.19 -5.51 -0.61
N ILE A 117 -6.93 -5.88 -0.37
CA ILE A 117 -6.09 -5.24 0.66
C ILE A 117 -4.78 -4.76 0.06
N ASP A 118 -4.34 -3.59 0.48
CA ASP A 118 -3.02 -3.06 0.18
C ASP A 118 -2.50 -2.31 1.42
N PHE A 119 -1.18 -2.21 1.54
CA PHE A 119 -0.58 -1.43 2.62
C PHE A 119 -0.66 0.07 2.33
N SER A 120 -0.69 0.46 1.05
CA SER A 120 -0.75 1.86 0.67
C SER A 120 -2.17 2.41 0.76
N GLN A 121 -2.35 3.43 1.60
CA GLN A 121 -3.65 4.10 1.70
C GLN A 121 -3.97 4.84 0.39
N HIS A 122 -2.96 5.45 -0.25
CA HIS A 122 -3.14 6.16 -1.50
C HIS A 122 -3.63 5.24 -2.63
N PHE A 123 -3.09 4.02 -2.75
CA PHE A 123 -3.64 3.03 -3.70
C PHE A 123 -5.09 2.66 -3.39
N ILE A 124 -5.43 2.47 -2.11
CA ILE A 124 -6.79 2.14 -1.68
C ILE A 124 -7.76 3.28 -1.98
N ASP A 125 -7.36 4.53 -1.76
CA ASP A 125 -8.18 5.71 -2.06
C ASP A 125 -8.50 5.77 -3.56
N VAL A 126 -7.48 5.59 -4.42
CA VAL A 126 -7.65 5.51 -5.88
C VAL A 126 -8.54 4.35 -6.29
N ALA A 127 -8.36 3.17 -5.68
CA ALA A 127 -9.20 2.01 -5.96
C ALA A 127 -10.67 2.29 -5.58
N ASN A 128 -10.92 2.93 -4.43
CA ASN A 128 -12.27 3.31 -4.02
C ASN A 128 -12.89 4.36 -4.95
N ASP A 129 -12.11 5.34 -5.41
CA ASP A 129 -12.57 6.30 -6.42
C ASP A 129 -13.01 5.61 -7.71
N ILE A 130 -12.22 4.66 -8.23
CA ILE A 130 -12.58 3.88 -9.42
C ILE A 130 -13.82 3.02 -9.16
N LYS A 131 -13.93 2.42 -7.97
CA LYS A 131 -15.09 1.61 -7.59
C LYS A 131 -16.38 2.41 -7.59
N GLU A 132 -16.34 3.64 -7.06
CA GLU A 132 -17.53 4.50 -6.91
C GLU A 132 -17.90 5.22 -8.21
N HIS A 133 -16.90 5.70 -8.95
CA HIS A 133 -17.09 6.62 -10.07
C HIS A 133 -16.75 6.00 -11.44
N GLY A 134 -16.18 4.80 -11.48
CA GLY A 134 -15.72 4.13 -12.70
C GLY A 134 -14.44 4.73 -13.32
N MET A 135 -13.92 5.80 -12.72
CA MET A 135 -12.74 6.52 -13.18
C MET A 135 -12.13 7.28 -12.00
N SER A 136 -10.83 7.51 -12.08
CA SER A 136 -10.11 8.29 -11.08
C SER A 136 -9.31 9.39 -11.79
N SER A 137 -9.45 10.62 -11.31
CA SER A 137 -8.74 11.78 -11.84
C SER A 137 -7.47 11.99 -11.03
N PHE A 138 -6.35 11.47 -11.53
CA PHE A 138 -5.02 11.70 -10.96
C PHE A 138 -4.09 12.30 -12.01
N GLY A 139 -3.40 13.37 -11.59
CA GLY A 139 -2.39 14.11 -12.35
C GLY A 139 -1.12 14.23 -11.52
#